data_AF-A0A931M5S2-F1
#
_entry.id   AF-A0A931M5S2-F1
#
_cell.length_a   1.000
_cell.length_b   1.000
_cell.length_c   1.000
_cell.angle_alpha   90.00
_cell.angle_beta   90.00
_cell.angle_gamma   90.00
#
_symmetry.space_group_name_H-M   'P 1'
#
loop_
_entity.id
_entity.type
_entity.pdbx_description
1 polymer ?
#
loop_
_entity_poly.entity_id
_entity_poly.type
_entity_poly.pdbx_seq_one_letter_code
_entity_poly.pdbx_strand_id
1 'polypeptide(L)'
;MNLSRILTKLKKAADTIQLRSKVSYSQSGEDIIADYFFESIGIKQPVYIDIGANQPVKGNNTYLFYLKGSKGVCIEPDISLIPSLKKARPNDIVLNIGVSVTVAAEADFYFFDGHYSAWNTFSKEDADKKSKDSGIAYHQSKVQLDTVEHIAK
;
A
#
# COMPACT_ATOMS: atom_id res chain seq x y z
N MET A 1 -28.56 -16.36 -0.99
CA MET A 1 -27.40 -16.14 -1.88
C MET A 1 -27.92 -15.79 -3.26
N ASN A 2 -27.57 -14.64 -3.84
CA ASN A 2 -28.22 -14.12 -5.05
C ASN A 2 -27.58 -14.69 -6.33
N LEU A 3 -28.32 -15.50 -7.08
CA LEU A 3 -27.86 -16.21 -8.28
C LEU A 3 -27.36 -15.26 -9.38
N SER A 4 -27.99 -14.09 -9.51
CA SER A 4 -27.55 -13.07 -10.47
C SER A 4 -26.16 -12.53 -10.14
N ARG A 5 -25.84 -12.39 -8.84
CA ARG A 5 -24.53 -11.92 -8.38
C ARG A 5 -23.41 -12.90 -8.68
N ILE A 6 -23.71 -14.21 -8.67
CA ILE A 6 -22.76 -15.27 -9.06
C ILE A 6 -22.54 -15.24 -10.56
N LEU A 7 -23.61 -15.20 -11.36
CA LEU A 7 -23.52 -15.12 -12.83
C LEU A 7 -22.72 -13.89 -13.29
N THR A 8 -22.92 -12.73 -12.67
CA THR A 8 -22.15 -11.52 -12.97
C THR A 8 -20.65 -11.70 -12.68
N LYS A 9 -20.28 -12.39 -11.59
CA LYS A 9 -18.87 -12.68 -11.29
C LYS A 9 -18.26 -13.63 -12.31
N LEU A 10 -18.99 -14.67 -12.72
CA LEU A 10 -18.54 -15.64 -13.72
C LEU A 10 -18.32 -14.97 -15.08
N LYS A 11 -19.24 -14.09 -15.51
CA LYS A 11 -19.09 -13.32 -16.76
C LYS A 11 -17.84 -12.44 -16.73
N LYS A 12 -17.62 -11.69 -15.65
CA LYS A 12 -16.40 -10.86 -15.49
C LYS A 12 -15.12 -11.70 -15.53
N ALA A 13 -15.13 -12.88 -14.92
CA ALA A 13 -13.99 -13.80 -14.98
C ALA A 13 -13.72 -14.28 -16.41
N ALA A 14 -14.77 -14.65 -17.15
CA ALA A 14 -14.66 -15.04 -18.56
C ALA A 14 -14.12 -13.89 -19.43
N ASP A 15 -14.64 -12.66 -19.25
CA ASP A 15 -14.17 -11.47 -19.96
C ASP A 15 -12.69 -11.20 -19.66
N THR A 16 -12.26 -11.35 -18.40
CA THR A 16 -10.85 -11.19 -17.99
C THR A 16 -9.93 -12.19 -18.70
N ILE A 17 -10.35 -13.46 -18.77
CA ILE A 17 -9.62 -14.51 -19.48
C ILE A 17 -9.56 -14.21 -20.98
N GLN A 18 -10.71 -13.85 -21.58
CA GLN A 18 -10.81 -13.60 -23.02
C GLN A 18 -9.99 -12.38 -23.45
N LEU A 19 -9.99 -11.31 -22.66
CA LEU A 19 -9.25 -10.08 -22.92
C LEU A 19 -7.78 -10.14 -22.51
N ARG A 20 -7.34 -11.25 -21.86
CA ARG A 20 -5.99 -11.39 -21.28
C ARG A 20 -5.62 -10.21 -20.37
N SER A 21 -6.58 -9.67 -19.64
CA SER A 21 -6.34 -8.52 -18.77
C SER A 21 -5.50 -8.93 -17.55
N LYS A 22 -4.53 -8.08 -17.19
CA LYS A 22 -3.74 -8.25 -15.96
C LYS A 22 -4.58 -7.80 -14.75
N VAL A 23 -4.46 -8.52 -13.63
CA VAL A 23 -5.07 -8.13 -12.35
C VAL A 23 -4.18 -7.08 -11.70
N SER A 24 -4.76 -5.93 -11.38
CA SER A 24 -4.11 -4.87 -10.61
C SER A 24 -4.53 -4.94 -9.14
N TYR A 25 -3.59 -4.62 -8.28
CA TYR A 25 -3.73 -4.50 -6.83
C TYR A 25 -3.59 -3.05 -6.36
N SER A 26 -3.09 -2.16 -7.21
CA SER A 26 -2.93 -0.75 -6.88
C SER A 26 -4.23 0.04 -6.93
N GLN A 27 -4.19 1.31 -6.52
CA GLN A 27 -5.38 2.16 -6.47
C GLN A 27 -5.86 2.56 -7.87
N SER A 28 -4.94 2.84 -8.79
CA SER A 28 -5.24 3.39 -10.13
C SER A 28 -4.55 2.63 -11.28
N GLY A 29 -4.05 1.41 -11.05
CA GLY A 29 -3.35 0.60 -12.05
C GLY A 29 -1.85 0.87 -12.21
N GLU A 30 -1.24 1.64 -11.30
CA GLU A 30 0.19 1.94 -11.23
C GLU A 30 1.08 0.70 -11.25
N ASP A 31 0.65 -0.39 -10.59
CA ASP A 31 1.39 -1.66 -10.56
C ASP A 31 1.50 -2.29 -11.95
N ILE A 32 0.45 -2.24 -12.78
CA ILE A 32 0.46 -2.72 -14.17
C ILE A 32 1.39 -1.88 -15.04
N ILE A 33 1.41 -0.56 -14.84
CA ILE A 33 2.28 0.35 -15.58
C ILE A 33 3.75 0.04 -15.24
N ALA A 34 4.06 -0.07 -13.95
CA ALA A 34 5.41 -0.42 -13.50
C ALA A 34 5.81 -1.83 -13.97
N ASP A 35 4.89 -2.80 -13.96
CA ASP A 35 5.13 -4.15 -14.46
C ASP A 35 5.50 -4.16 -15.94
N TYR A 36 4.74 -3.43 -16.76
CA TYR A 36 5.08 -3.27 -18.18
C TYR A 36 6.45 -2.63 -18.38
N PHE A 37 6.76 -1.58 -17.61
CA PHE A 37 8.07 -0.92 -17.68
C PHE A 37 9.20 -1.89 -17.33
N PHE A 38 9.13 -2.60 -16.20
CA PHE A 38 10.16 -3.56 -15.80
C PHE A 38 10.32 -4.71 -16.79
N GLU A 39 9.21 -5.25 -17.32
CA GLU A 39 9.23 -6.25 -18.40
C GLU A 39 9.97 -5.72 -19.63
N SER A 40 9.75 -4.46 -20.01
CA SER A 40 10.37 -3.84 -21.20
C SER A 40 11.89 -3.68 -21.10
N ILE A 41 12.43 -3.58 -19.89
CA ILE A 41 13.88 -3.46 -19.63
C ILE A 41 14.49 -4.76 -19.07
N GLY A 42 13.74 -5.87 -19.07
CA GLY A 42 14.24 -7.19 -18.68
C GLY A 42 14.36 -7.41 -17.17
N ILE A 43 13.78 -6.55 -16.33
CA ILE A 43 13.75 -6.72 -14.87
C ILE A 43 12.54 -7.57 -14.50
N LYS A 44 12.78 -8.81 -14.05
CA LYS A 44 11.71 -9.75 -13.69
C LYS A 44 11.28 -9.69 -12.23
N GLN A 45 12.20 -9.34 -11.33
CA GLN A 45 12.00 -9.32 -9.88
C GLN A 45 12.61 -8.04 -9.28
N PRO A 46 11.94 -6.89 -9.47
CA PRO A 46 12.44 -5.64 -8.90
C PRO A 46 12.43 -5.70 -7.36
N VAL A 47 13.48 -5.22 -6.73
CA VAL A 47 13.48 -4.94 -5.28
C VAL A 47 12.81 -3.58 -5.06
N TYR A 48 12.03 -3.44 -3.99
CA TYR A 48 11.28 -2.23 -3.70
C TYR A 48 11.33 -1.83 -2.22
N ILE A 49 11.10 -0.53 -2.00
CA ILE A 49 10.74 0.05 -0.70
C ILE A 49 9.35 0.63 -0.87
N ASP A 50 8.37 0.07 -0.17
CA ASP A 50 6.97 0.46 -0.19
C ASP A 50 6.68 1.42 0.97
N ILE A 51 6.71 2.73 0.69
CA ILE A 51 6.54 3.79 1.69
C ILE A 51 5.04 4.10 1.82
N GLY A 52 4.49 3.86 3.01
CA GLY A 52 3.03 3.94 3.22
C GLY A 52 2.33 2.70 2.67
N ALA A 53 2.84 1.51 2.99
CA ALA A 53 2.38 0.24 2.44
C ALA A 53 0.89 -0.05 2.70
N ASN A 54 0.34 0.52 3.77
CA ASN A 54 -1.07 0.49 4.13
C ASN A 54 -1.67 -0.93 4.12
N GLN A 55 -2.83 -1.11 3.49
CA GLN A 55 -3.43 -2.43 3.31
C GLN A 55 -2.50 -3.34 2.49
N PRO A 56 -2.28 -4.60 2.91
CA PRO A 56 -1.26 -5.46 2.31
C PRO A 56 -1.50 -5.87 0.85
N VAL A 57 -2.75 -5.80 0.39
CA VAL A 57 -3.20 -6.37 -0.88
C VAL A 57 -3.96 -5.35 -1.72
N LYS A 58 -4.97 -4.69 -1.15
CA LYS A 58 -5.84 -3.78 -1.90
C LYS A 58 -5.27 -2.36 -1.87
N GLY A 59 -5.16 -1.74 -3.03
CA GLY A 59 -4.56 -0.41 -3.16
C GLY A 59 -3.04 -0.41 -3.02
N ASN A 60 -2.38 -1.58 -3.06
CA ASN A 60 -0.96 -1.70 -2.81
C ASN A 60 -0.18 -1.84 -4.14
N ASN A 61 0.75 -0.93 -4.36
CA ASN A 61 1.52 -0.83 -5.61
C ASN A 61 2.56 -1.95 -5.78
N THR A 62 2.96 -2.60 -4.68
CA THR A 62 4.07 -3.56 -4.68
C THR A 62 3.62 -5.02 -4.57
N TYR A 63 2.35 -5.26 -4.24
CA TYR A 63 1.83 -6.61 -4.03
C TYR A 63 1.85 -7.48 -5.30
N LEU A 64 1.67 -6.87 -6.49
CA LEU A 64 1.85 -7.58 -7.76
C LEU A 64 3.27 -8.16 -7.89
N PHE A 65 4.29 -7.38 -7.54
CA PHE A 65 5.69 -7.80 -7.61
C PHE A 65 6.03 -8.83 -6.53
N TYR A 66 5.45 -8.68 -5.34
CA TYR A 66 5.51 -9.68 -4.27
C TYR A 66 5.02 -11.05 -4.76
N LEU A 67 3.86 -11.09 -5.44
CA LEU A 67 3.32 -12.33 -6.02
C LEU A 67 4.21 -12.91 -7.13
N LYS A 68 4.99 -12.07 -7.82
CA LYS A 68 6.00 -12.50 -8.82
C LYS A 68 7.33 -12.95 -8.18
N GLY A 69 7.40 -13.02 -6.85
CA GLY A 69 8.57 -13.51 -6.09
C GLY A 69 9.58 -12.43 -5.73
N SER A 70 9.26 -11.16 -5.99
CA SER A 70 10.09 -10.04 -5.52
C SER A 70 10.00 -9.92 -4.00
N LYS A 71 11.07 -9.41 -3.38
CA LYS A 71 11.13 -9.13 -1.94
C LYS A 71 11.45 -7.66 -1.74
N GLY A 72 10.84 -7.04 -0.76
CA GLY A 72 11.09 -5.65 -0.44
C GLY A 72 10.93 -5.32 1.03
N VAL A 73 10.92 -4.01 1.29
CA VAL A 73 10.69 -3.44 2.62
C VAL A 73 9.37 -2.67 2.58
N CYS A 74 8.41 -3.06 3.41
CA CYS A 74 7.16 -2.33 3.61
C CYS A 74 7.29 -1.44 4.85
N ILE A 75 7.08 -0.14 4.67
CA ILE A 75 7.13 0.86 5.74
C ILE A 75 5.71 1.37 5.96
N GLU A 76 5.21 1.20 7.20
CA GLU A 76 3.86 1.62 7.56
C GLU A 76 3.84 2.23 8.98
N PRO A 77 3.51 3.53 9.11
CA PRO A 77 3.38 4.19 10.41
C PRO A 77 2.26 3.64 11.30
N ASP A 78 1.14 3.17 10.73
CA ASP A 78 0.00 2.67 11.48
C ASP A 78 0.26 1.25 12.03
N ILE A 79 0.52 1.17 13.34
CA ILE A 79 0.79 -0.08 14.05
C ILE A 79 -0.33 -1.12 13.87
N SER A 80 -1.57 -0.70 13.66
CA SER A 80 -2.71 -1.61 13.51
C SER A 80 -2.65 -2.44 12.22
N LEU A 81 -1.94 -1.94 11.20
CA LEU A 81 -1.80 -2.61 9.91
C LEU A 81 -0.63 -3.61 9.88
N ILE A 82 0.34 -3.47 10.78
CA ILE A 82 1.57 -4.28 10.82
C ILE A 82 1.30 -5.80 10.91
N PRO A 83 0.38 -6.30 11.75
CA PRO A 83 0.08 -7.74 11.78
C PRO A 83 -0.46 -8.25 10.44
N SER A 84 -1.29 -7.45 9.77
CA SER A 84 -1.88 -7.83 8.48
C SER A 84 -0.83 -7.86 7.37
N LEU A 85 0.09 -6.89 7.37
CA LEU A 85 1.23 -6.82 6.45
C LEU A 85 2.14 -8.04 6.61
N LYS A 86 2.59 -8.34 7.83
CA LYS A 86 3.43 -9.51 8.11
C LYS A 86 2.76 -10.82 7.73
N LYS A 87 1.45 -10.95 7.97
CA LYS A 87 0.69 -12.15 7.64
C LYS A 87 0.54 -12.37 6.14
N ALA A 88 0.21 -11.31 5.40
CA ALA A 88 -0.03 -11.40 3.95
C ALA A 88 1.28 -11.43 3.15
N ARG A 89 2.34 -10.83 3.69
CA ARG A 89 3.61 -10.61 3.00
C ARG A 89 4.81 -11.12 3.83
N PRO A 90 4.84 -12.40 4.23
CA PRO A 90 5.87 -12.94 5.12
C PRO A 90 7.31 -12.89 4.57
N ASN A 91 7.49 -12.70 3.26
CA ASN A 91 8.82 -12.58 2.67
C ASN A 91 9.34 -11.13 2.60
N ASP A 92 8.50 -10.15 2.94
CA ASP A 92 8.91 -8.75 3.03
C ASP A 92 9.33 -8.40 4.47
N ILE A 93 10.25 -7.45 4.57
CA ILE A 93 10.58 -6.82 5.84
C ILE A 93 9.49 -5.76 6.12
N VAL A 94 8.84 -5.83 7.28
CA VAL A 94 7.79 -4.86 7.66
C VAL A 94 8.28 -4.00 8.81
N LEU A 95 8.38 -2.68 8.59
CA LEU A 95 8.86 -1.68 9.54
C LEU A 95 7.72 -0.76 9.97
N ASN A 96 7.56 -0.57 11.28
CA ASN A 96 6.58 0.36 11.86
C ASN A 96 7.23 1.72 12.16
N ILE A 97 7.48 2.48 11.11
CA ILE A 97 8.14 3.80 11.15
C ILE A 97 7.54 4.70 10.07
N GLY A 98 7.79 6.00 10.17
CA GLY A 98 7.63 6.95 9.07
C GLY A 98 8.94 7.21 8.34
N VAL A 99 8.85 7.81 7.16
CA VAL A 99 10.01 8.21 6.35
C VAL A 99 10.15 9.72 6.38
N SER A 100 11.38 10.18 6.52
CA SER A 100 11.76 11.59 6.60
C SER A 100 12.94 11.89 5.69
N VAL A 101 13.10 13.16 5.32
CA VAL A 101 14.22 13.65 4.50
C VAL A 101 15.50 13.87 5.31
N THR A 102 15.38 13.98 6.63
CA THR A 102 16.48 14.19 7.58
C THR A 102 16.26 13.28 8.76
N VAL A 103 17.35 12.76 9.35
CA VAL A 103 17.26 11.96 10.57
C VAL A 103 16.51 12.75 11.64
N ALA A 104 15.34 12.25 12.02
CA ALA A 104 14.48 12.79 13.05
C ALA A 104 14.06 11.65 13.97
N ALA A 105 13.92 11.91 15.27
CA ALA A 105 13.53 10.87 16.21
C ALA A 105 12.08 10.43 15.99
N GLU A 106 11.15 11.40 15.95
CA GLU A 106 9.72 11.14 15.84
C GLU A 106 8.97 12.32 15.20
N ALA A 107 7.77 12.06 14.69
CA ALA A 107 6.82 13.07 14.26
C ALA A 107 5.39 12.71 14.66
N ASP A 108 4.51 13.72 14.62
CA ASP A 108 3.08 13.52 14.75
C ASP A 108 2.52 12.86 13.50
N PHE A 109 1.87 11.72 13.70
CA PHE A 109 1.17 10.97 12.67
C PHE A 109 -0.33 11.05 12.92
N TYR A 110 -1.06 11.42 11.87
CA TYR A 110 -2.51 11.59 11.90
C TYR A 110 -3.17 10.46 11.10
N PHE A 111 -4.01 9.65 11.74
CA PHE A 111 -4.58 8.45 11.12
C PHE A 111 -6.10 8.37 11.25
N PHE A 112 -6.73 7.75 10.26
CA PHE A 112 -8.17 7.60 10.13
C PHE A 112 -8.57 6.12 10.16
N ASP A 113 -9.68 5.82 10.83
CA ASP A 113 -10.11 4.44 11.04
C ASP A 113 -10.69 3.77 9.78
N GLY A 114 -10.54 2.45 9.73
CA GLY A 114 -11.24 1.58 8.80
C GLY A 114 -10.95 1.89 7.33
N HIS A 115 -12.01 2.17 6.56
CA HIS A 115 -11.92 2.39 5.12
C HIS A 115 -11.20 3.69 4.73
N TYR A 116 -10.91 4.56 5.70
CA TYR A 116 -10.21 5.83 5.49
C TYR A 116 -8.71 5.75 5.77
N SER A 117 -8.17 4.57 6.11
CA SER A 117 -6.73 4.39 6.38
C SER A 117 -5.80 4.87 5.26
N ALA A 118 -6.28 4.93 4.01
CA ALA A 118 -5.54 5.53 2.89
C ALA A 118 -5.35 7.06 2.99
N TRP A 119 -5.96 7.72 3.98
CA TRP A 119 -5.89 9.17 4.19
C TRP A 119 -4.87 9.59 5.26
N ASN A 120 -4.27 8.62 5.94
CA ASN A 120 -3.25 8.84 6.96
C ASN A 120 -2.13 9.76 6.44
N THR A 121 -1.59 10.60 7.32
CA THR A 121 -0.62 11.63 6.92
C THR A 121 0.21 12.12 8.11
N PHE A 122 1.40 12.62 7.82
CA PHE A 122 2.22 13.39 8.78
C PHE A 122 1.95 14.91 8.69
N SER A 123 1.09 15.36 7.77
CA SER A 123 0.69 16.76 7.63
C SER A 123 -0.58 17.04 8.43
N LYS A 124 -0.45 17.85 9.49
CA LYS A 124 -1.61 18.29 10.27
C LYS A 124 -2.62 19.05 9.42
N GLU A 125 -2.13 19.91 8.51
CA GLU A 125 -2.98 20.68 7.62
C GLU A 125 -3.82 19.77 6.72
N ASP A 126 -3.22 18.71 6.16
CA ASP A 126 -3.95 17.73 5.34
C ASP A 126 -4.98 16.97 6.18
N ALA A 127 -4.64 16.58 7.41
CA ALA A 127 -5.54 15.87 8.31
C ALA A 127 -6.75 16.76 8.68
N ASP A 128 -6.50 18.03 9.05
CA ASP A 128 -7.52 19.02 9.36
C ASP A 128 -8.43 19.27 8.15
N LYS A 129 -7.85 19.42 6.96
CA LYS A 129 -8.61 19.62 5.72
C LYS A 129 -9.50 18.43 5.40
N LYS A 130 -8.96 17.21 5.41
CA LYS A 130 -9.73 15.98 5.16
C LYS A 130 -10.84 15.82 6.19
N SER A 131 -10.56 16.09 7.46
CA SER A 131 -11.56 16.01 8.53
C SER A 131 -12.68 17.02 8.34
N LYS A 132 -12.34 18.28 8.07
CA LYS A 132 -13.31 19.36 7.81
C LYS A 132 -14.18 19.06 6.59
N ASP A 133 -13.58 18.63 5.49
CA ASP A 133 -14.29 18.42 4.21
C ASP A 133 -15.19 17.17 4.24
N SER A 134 -14.85 16.16 5.04
CA SER A 134 -15.57 14.87 5.10
C SER A 134 -16.43 14.67 6.35
N GLY A 135 -16.20 15.44 7.41
CA GLY A 135 -16.79 15.20 8.74
C GLY A 135 -16.21 14.00 9.49
N ILE A 136 -15.16 13.35 8.96
CA ILE A 136 -14.53 12.19 9.58
C ILE A 136 -13.42 12.64 10.54
N ALA A 137 -13.46 12.16 11.78
CA ALA A 137 -12.42 12.43 12.76
C ALA A 137 -11.14 11.63 12.46
N TYR A 138 -9.99 12.18 12.85
CA TYR A 138 -8.71 11.48 12.87
C TYR A 138 -8.19 11.37 14.30
N HIS A 139 -7.23 10.47 14.48
CA HIS A 139 -6.46 10.29 15.70
C HIS A 139 -5.02 10.72 15.48
N GLN A 140 -4.27 10.94 16.56
CA GLN A 140 -2.87 11.32 16.51
C GLN A 140 -2.03 10.37 17.37
N SER A 141 -0.84 10.02 16.88
CA SER A 141 0.20 9.33 17.64
C SER A 141 1.59 9.85 17.27
N LYS A 142 2.58 9.59 18.14
CA LYS A 142 3.99 9.79 17.80
C LYS A 142 4.52 8.54 17.10
N VAL A 143 5.17 8.73 15.96
CA VAL A 143 5.79 7.63 15.19
C VAL A 143 7.27 7.93 14.99
N GLN A 144 8.10 6.92 15.18
CA GLN A 144 9.54 6.98 14.92
C GLN A 144 9.80 7.23 13.44
N LEU A 145 10.81 8.03 13.12
CA LEU A 145 11.18 8.35 11.74
C LEU A 145 12.55 7.78 11.39
N ASP A 146 12.74 7.45 10.13
CA ASP A 146 14.06 7.20 9.56
C ASP A 146 14.16 7.74 8.13
N THR A 147 15.33 7.62 7.54
CA THR A 147 15.63 8.02 6.16
C THR A 147 15.68 6.79 5.25
N VAL A 148 15.39 6.97 3.96
CA VAL A 148 15.47 5.89 2.98
C VAL A 148 16.91 5.35 2.89
N GLU A 149 17.91 6.23 3.01
CA GLU A 149 19.33 5.89 3.00
C GLU A 149 19.74 4.98 4.14
N HIS A 150 19.09 5.08 5.30
CA HIS A 150 19.35 4.18 6.42
C HIS A 150 18.64 2.84 6.24
N ILE A 151 17.42 2.85 5.70
CA ILE A 151 16.60 1.66 5.49
C ILE A 151 17.15 0.78 4.35
N ALA A 152 17.76 1.39 3.33
CA ALA A 152 18.25 0.70 2.13
C ALA A 152 19.65 0.07 2.28
N LYS A 153 20.29 0.18 3.45
CA LYS A 153 21.61 -0.41 3.75
C LYS A 153 21.50 -1.88 4.09
#